data_AF-A0A5W6HY41-F1
#
_entry.id   AF-A0A5W6HY41-F1
#
_cell.length_a   1.000
_cell.length_b   1.000
_cell.length_c   1.000
_cell.angle_alpha   90.00
_cell.angle_beta   90.00
_cell.angle_gamma   90.00
#
_symmetry.space_group_name_H-M   'P 1'
#
loop_
_entity.id
_entity.type
_entity.pdbx_description
1 polymer ?
#
loop_
_entity_poly.entity_id
_entity_poly.type
_entity_poly.pdbx_seq_one_letter_code
_entity_poly.pdbx_strand_id
1 'polypeptide(L)' 'MRLLPGMVMLMLVLVISGSARATTDVMPFKDEAQEQQFRQLTEQLRCPKCQNNSIADSNAMIATDMRRRVYDLMQ' A
#
# COMPACT_ATOMS: atom_id res chain seq x y z
N MET A 1 -2.68 -16.33 42.24
CA MET A 1 -2.44 -15.61 40.97
C MET A 1 -3.78 -15.45 40.27
N ARG A 2 -4.51 -14.35 40.52
CA ARG A 2 -5.84 -14.13 39.91
C ARG A 2 -5.60 -13.45 38.56
N LEU A 3 -5.75 -14.19 37.46
CA LEU A 3 -5.68 -13.65 36.11
C LEU A 3 -6.84 -12.64 35.95
N LEU A 4 -6.52 -11.36 35.75
CA LEU A 4 -7.55 -10.34 35.49
C LEU A 4 -8.26 -10.66 34.17
N PRO A 5 -9.60 -10.62 34.11
CA PRO A 5 -10.36 -10.96 32.90
C PRO A 5 -9.97 -10.10 31.70
N GLY A 6 -9.51 -8.86 31.93
CA GLY A 6 -9.00 -7.98 30.87
C GLY A 6 -7.75 -8.52 30.16
N MET A 7 -6.89 -9.27 30.87
CA MET A 7 -5.69 -9.86 30.28
C MET A 7 -6.02 -11.05 29.36
N VAL A 8 -7.05 -11.82 29.71
CA VAL A 8 -7.57 -12.92 28.87
C VAL A 8 -8.24 -12.36 27.61
N MET A 9 -9.02 -11.29 27.76
CA MET A 9 -9.69 -10.63 26.63
C MET A 9 -8.68 -10.00 25.65
N LEU A 10 -7.61 -9.38 26.16
CA LEU A 10 -6.54 -8.82 25.32
C LEU A 10 -5.79 -9.91 24.54
N MET A 11 -5.46 -11.03 25.19
CA MET A 11 -4.82 -12.18 24.54
C MET A 11 -5.70 -12.76 23.42
N LEU A 12 -7.01 -12.86 23.64
CA LEU A 12 -7.95 -13.36 22.64
C LEU A 12 -8.02 -12.46 21.40
N VAL A 13 -8.03 -11.14 21.57
CA VAL A 13 -8.02 -10.17 20.45
C VAL A 13 -6.74 -10.31 19.63
N LEU A 14 -5.60 -10.53 20.29
CA LEU A 14 -4.31 -10.66 19.61
C LEU A 14 -4.22 -11.92 18.74
N VAL A 15 -4.84 -13.03 19.17
CA VAL A 15 -4.90 -14.30 18.41
C VAL A 15 -5.76 -14.17 17.15
N ILE A 16 -6.71 -13.24 17.12
CA ILE A 16 -7.65 -13.04 16.00
C ILE A 16 -7.12 -12.02 14.96
N SER A 17 -6.03 -11.32 15.25
CA SER A 17 -5.37 -10.40 14.31
C SER A 17 -4.80 -11.17 13.10
N GLY A 18 -5.62 -11.30 12.05
CA GLY A 18 -5.28 -12.01 10.82
C GLY A 18 -4.22 -11.31 9.96
N SER A 19 -3.72 -12.05 8.96
CA SER A 19 -2.66 -11.61 8.06
C SER A 19 -3.18 -10.57 7.05
N ALA A 20 -2.58 -9.38 7.00
CA ALA A 20 -2.81 -8.42 5.93
C ALA A 20 -2.13 -8.92 4.64
N ARG A 21 -2.90 -9.14 3.57
CA ARG A 21 -2.36 -9.49 2.25
C ARG A 21 -2.09 -8.21 1.46
N ALA A 22 -0.83 -7.88 1.26
CA ALA A 22 -0.44 -6.83 0.31
C ALA A 22 -0.53 -7.40 -1.11
N THR A 23 -1.36 -6.81 -1.96
CA THR A 23 -1.36 -7.09 -3.39
C THR A 23 -0.43 -6.07 -4.06
N THR A 24 0.70 -6.55 -4.56
CA THR A 24 1.66 -5.71 -5.27
C THR A 24 1.36 -5.83 -6.77
N ASP A 25 1.03 -4.72 -7.42
CA ASP A 25 0.85 -4.67 -8.87
C ASP A 25 2.25 -4.78 -9.52
N VAL A 26 2.54 -5.90 -10.18
CA VAL A 26 3.84 -6.15 -10.81
C VAL A 26 3.75 -5.66 -12.25
N MET A 27 4.36 -4.50 -12.51
CA MET A 27 4.47 -3.92 -13.85
C MET A 27 5.82 -4.29 -14.48
N PRO A 28 5.86 -4.74 -15.75
CA PRO A 28 7.12 -5.06 -16.41
C PRO A 28 7.86 -3.78 -16.81
N PHE A 29 9.07 -3.58 -16.33
CA PHE A 29 9.92 -2.45 -16.74
C PHE A 29 11.01 -2.91 -17.72
N LYS A 30 11.46 -2.00 -18.58
CA LYS A 30 12.54 -2.24 -19.56
C LYS A 30 13.89 -2.43 -18.87
N ASP A 31 14.16 -1.62 -17.84
CA ASP A 31 15.39 -1.60 -17.06
C ASP A 31 15.12 -1.04 -15.66
N GLU A 32 16.11 -1.16 -14.77
CA GLU A 32 16.01 -0.66 -13.40
C GLU A 32 15.86 0.87 -13.34
N ALA A 33 16.37 1.61 -14.33
CA ALA A 33 16.25 3.07 -14.37
C ALA A 33 14.79 3.49 -14.60
N GLN A 34 14.07 2.80 -15.49
CA GLN A 34 12.64 3.03 -15.71
C GLN A 34 11.82 2.72 -14.45
N GLU A 35 12.14 1.63 -13.74
CA GLU A 35 11.47 1.31 -12.47
C GLU A 35 11.72 2.39 -11.41
N GLN A 36 12.96 2.86 -11.27
CA GLN A 36 13.31 3.92 -10.33
C GLN A 36 12.58 5.23 -10.64
N GLN A 37 12.53 5.60 -11.93
CA GLN A 37 11.79 6.78 -12.37
C GLN A 37 10.29 6.65 -12.06
N PHE A 38 9.70 5.47 -12.29
CA PHE A 38 8.30 5.20 -11.97
C PHE A 38 8.04 5.35 -10.46
N ARG A 39 8.90 4.78 -9.62
CA ARG A 39 8.83 4.92 -8.15
C ARG A 39 8.92 6.38 -7.72
N GLN A 40 9.87 7.14 -8.26
CA GLN A 40 10.02 8.57 -7.94
C GLN A 40 8.80 9.39 -8.33
N LEU A 41 8.19 9.11 -9.49
CA LEU A 41 7.03 9.85 -9.97
C LEU A 41 5.80 9.57 -9.11
N THR A 42 5.57 8.29 -8.80
CA THR A 42 4.42 7.85 -7.99
C THR A 42 4.50 8.31 -6.53
N GLU A 43 5.69 8.57 -5.99
CA GLU A 43 5.86 9.19 -4.66
C GLU A 43 5.56 10.69 -4.63
N GLN A 44 5.78 11.40 -5.74
CA GLN A 44 5.53 12.84 -5.83
C GLN A 44 4.05 13.17 -6.06
N LEU A 45 3.34 12.30 -6.78
CA LEU A 45 1.93 12.49 -7.11
C LEU A 45 1.03 12.15 -5.92
N ARG A 46 0.14 13.08 -5.55
CA ARG A 46 -0.82 12.91 -4.44
C ARG A 46 -2.12 12.29 -4.91
N CYS A 47 -2.69 11.39 -4.10
CA CYS A 47 -4.01 10.84 -4.35
C CYS A 47 -5.11 11.86 -3.96
N PRO A 48 -5.96 12.34 -4.88
CA PRO A 48 -6.97 13.37 -4.60
C PRO A 48 -8.18 12.88 -3.77
N LYS A 49 -8.29 11.57 -3.53
CA LYS A 49 -9.37 10.97 -2.72
C LYS A 49 -8.87 10.41 -1.39
N CYS A 50 -7.59 10.56 -1.10
CA CYS A 50 -6.92 9.93 0.03
C CYS A 50 -6.40 10.98 1.02
N GLN A 51 -6.02 10.55 2.23
CA GLN A 51 -5.51 11.43 3.27
C GLN A 51 -4.08 11.92 2.99
N ASN A 52 -3.90 12.81 2.01
CA ASN A 52 -2.61 13.39 1.65
C ASN A 52 -1.47 12.36 1.39
N ASN A 53 -1.82 11.11 1.04
CA ASN A 53 -0.85 10.09 0.69
C ASN A 53 -0.42 10.24 -0.77
N SER A 54 0.79 9.77 -1.09
CA SER A 54 1.21 9.59 -2.48
C SER A 54 0.37 8.50 -3.15
N ILE A 55 0.34 8.46 -4.48
CA ILE A 55 -0.29 7.36 -5.21
C ILE A 55 0.51 6.05 -5.07
N ALA A 56 1.77 6.13 -4.66
CA ALA A 56 2.59 4.97 -4.29
C ALA A 56 2.13 4.35 -2.96
N ASP A 57 1.83 5.17 -1.94
CA ASP A 57 1.46 4.72 -0.59
C ASP A 57 -0.03 4.41 -0.42
N SER A 58 -0.89 5.01 -1.25
CA SER A 58 -2.33 4.79 -1.11
C SER A 58 -2.81 3.47 -1.72
N ASN A 59 -3.57 2.71 -0.92
CA ASN A 59 -4.28 1.50 -1.36
C ASN A 59 -5.65 1.78 -2.01
N ALA A 60 -6.00 3.05 -2.28
CA ALA A 60 -7.27 3.37 -2.93
C ALA A 60 -7.29 2.88 -4.38
N MET A 61 -8.46 2.45 -4.87
CA MET A 61 -8.63 2.03 -6.26
C MET A 61 -8.18 3.10 -7.26
N ILE A 62 -8.46 4.38 -6.97
CA ILE A 62 -8.03 5.51 -7.81
C ILE A 62 -6.51 5.68 -7.88
N ALA A 63 -5.78 5.34 -6.80
CA ALA A 63 -4.31 5.41 -6.80
C ALA A 63 -3.72 4.31 -7.69
N THR A 64 -4.38 3.16 -7.78
CA THR A 64 -4.00 2.08 -8.70
C THR A 64 -4.22 2.48 -10.16
N ASP A 65 -5.36 3.10 -10.48
CA ASP A 65 -5.62 3.64 -11.81
C ASP A 65 -4.59 4.71 -12.23
N MET A 66 -4.28 5.63 -11.31
CA MET A 66 -3.26 6.65 -11.54
C MET A 66 -1.85 6.05 -11.74
N ARG A 67 -1.48 5.01 -10.97
CA ARG A 67 -0.20 4.30 -11.16
C ARG A 67 -0.12 3.66 -12.54
N ARG A 68 -1.20 3.01 -13.01
CA ARG A 68 -1.25 2.48 -14.38
C ARG A 68 -1.11 3.58 -15.42
N ARG A 69 -1.79 4.71 -15.22
CA ARG A 69 -1.69 5.84 -16.15
C ARG A 69 -0.27 6.41 -16.23
N VAL A 70 0.44 6.49 -15.11
CA VAL A 70 1.86 6.88 -15.09
C VAL A 70 2.70 5.88 -15.87
N TYR A 71 2.48 4.59 -15.65
CA TYR A 71 3.20 3.52 -16.33
C TYR A 71 2.99 3.59 -17.86
N ASP A 72 1.74 3.73 -18.31
CA ASP A 72 1.38 3.84 -19.74
C ASP A 72 2.06 5.04 -20.43
N LEU A 73 2.29 6.13 -19.70
CA LEU A 73 2.97 7.32 -20.23
C LEU A 73 4.49 7.19 -20.29
N MET A 74 5.06 6.19 -19.62
CA MET A 74 6.50 5.90 -19.61
C MET A 74 6.92 4.86 -20.65
N GLN A 75 5.95 4.21 -21.31
CA GLN A 75 6.17 3.27 -22.40
C GLN A 75 6.58 3.98 -23.69
#